data_AF-A0A838SD47-F1
#
_entry.id   AF-A0A838SD47-F1
#
_cell.length_a   1.000
_cell.length_b   1.000
_cell.length_c   1.000
_cell.angle_alpha   90.00
_cell.angle_beta   90.00
_cell.angle_gamma   90.00
#
_symmetry.space_group_name_H-M   'P 1'
#
loop_
_entity.id
_entity.type
_entity.pdbx_description
1 polymer ?
#
loop_
_entity_poly.entity_id
_entity_poly.type
_entity_poly.pdbx_seq_one_letter_code
_entity_poly.pdbx_strand_id
1 'polypeptide(L)'
;MSKVYEALQQAYEAQLEVIKVHPIEPARSQPVVLSNLPPLKMGREMVQLAQRLAGLLPDPQHNIIQFMSSRNQAGVSTIVQEFGRVLVEKQGKSVLLVDGDSQKIT
;
A
#
# COMPACT_ATOMS: atom_id res chain seq x y z
N MET A 1 -42.23 27.54 -11.61
CA MET A 1 -41.12 26.63 -11.27
C MET A 1 -40.17 27.39 -10.36
N SER A 2 -39.84 26.84 -9.19
CA SER A 2 -39.14 27.56 -8.12
C SER A 2 -37.64 27.69 -8.41
N LYS A 3 -37.06 28.87 -8.24
CA LYS A 3 -35.60 29.15 -8.39
C LYS A 3 -34.71 28.21 -7.56
N VAL A 4 -35.25 27.66 -6.48
CA VAL A 4 -34.55 26.70 -5.61
C VAL A 4 -34.31 25.37 -6.32
N TYR A 5 -35.25 24.94 -7.15
CA TYR A 5 -35.13 23.69 -7.90
C TYR A 5 -34.03 23.80 -8.98
N GLU A 6 -33.97 24.94 -9.68
CA GLU A 6 -32.95 25.20 -10.70
C GLU A 6 -31.54 25.23 -10.09
N ALA A 7 -31.37 25.89 -8.94
CA ALA A 7 -30.08 25.91 -8.24
C ALA A 7 -29.63 24.52 -7.77
N LEU A 8 -30.57 23.68 -7.31
CA LEU A 8 -30.27 22.31 -6.88
C LEU A 8 -29.90 21.41 -8.07
N GLN A 9 -30.63 21.54 -9.18
CA GLN A 9 -30.38 20.81 -10.42
C GLN A 9 -28.97 21.13 -10.96
N GLN A 10 -28.59 22.41 -11.00
CA GLN A 10 -27.26 22.83 -11.45
C GLN A 10 -26.13 22.30 -10.56
N ALA A 11 -26.32 22.31 -9.24
CA ALA A 11 -25.33 21.74 -8.32
C ALA A 11 -25.15 20.23 -8.51
N TYR A 12 -26.24 19.52 -8.82
CA TYR A 12 -26.21 18.08 -9.09
C TYR A 12 -25.47 17.75 -10.38
N GLU A 13 -25.75 18.49 -11.46
CA GLU A 13 -25.08 18.32 -12.75
C GLU A 13 -23.58 18.65 -12.67
N ALA A 14 -23.20 19.70 -11.93
CA ALA A 14 -21.80 20.05 -11.70
C ALA A 14 -21.02 18.96 -10.92
N GLN A 15 -21.65 18.29 -9.95
CA GLN A 15 -21.03 17.17 -9.23
C GLN A 15 -20.82 15.96 -10.13
N LEU A 16 -21.76 15.66 -11.03
CA LEU A 16 -21.64 14.55 -11.97
C LEU A 16 -20.53 14.77 -13.01
N GLU A 17 -20.25 16.01 -13.41
CA GLU A 17 -19.12 16.30 -14.30
C GLU A 17 -17.74 16.09 -13.65
N VAL A 18 -17.63 16.27 -12.34
CA VAL A 18 -16.39 15.98 -11.58
C VAL A 18 -16.11 14.47 -11.52
N ILE A 19 -17.14 13.63 -11.69
CA ILE A 19 -17.05 12.16 -11.79
C ILE A 19 -16.91 11.72 -13.26
N LYS A 20 -16.30 12.54 -14.12
CA LYS A 20 -15.70 12.00 -15.35
C LYS A 20 -14.44 11.24 -14.94
N VAL A 21 -14.62 9.95 -14.70
CA VAL A 21 -13.56 8.96 -14.46
C VAL A 21 -12.55 9.11 -15.59
N HIS A 22 -11.49 9.87 -15.35
CA HIS A 22 -10.33 9.79 -16.21
C HIS A 22 -9.81 8.38 -16.05
N PRO A 23 -9.54 7.65 -17.14
CA PRO A 23 -8.82 6.39 -17.03
C PRO A 23 -7.54 6.71 -16.27
N ILE A 24 -7.44 6.23 -15.03
CA ILE A 24 -6.16 6.16 -14.36
C ILE A 24 -5.41 5.14 -15.20
N GLU A 25 -4.63 5.63 -16.17
CA GLU A 25 -3.65 4.78 -16.82
C GLU A 25 -2.82 4.21 -15.67
N PRO A 26 -2.85 2.88 -15.43
CA PRO A 26 -2.05 2.31 -14.37
C PRO A 26 -0.61 2.66 -14.74
N ALA A 27 -0.02 3.61 -14.02
CA ALA A 27 1.40 3.90 -14.14
C ALA A 27 2.07 2.55 -14.06
N ARG A 28 2.71 2.11 -15.17
CA ARG A 28 3.41 0.82 -15.23
C ARG A 28 4.23 0.74 -13.97
N SER A 29 3.78 -0.08 -13.02
CA SER A 29 4.42 -0.24 -11.74
C SER A 29 5.74 -0.89 -12.08
N GLN A 30 6.79 -0.07 -12.24
CA GLN A 30 8.11 -0.61 -12.46
C GLN A 30 8.36 -1.53 -11.27
N PRO A 31 8.76 -2.79 -11.50
CA PRO A 31 9.10 -3.66 -10.39
C PRO A 31 10.15 -2.93 -9.58
N VAL A 32 9.81 -2.55 -8.36
CA VAL A 32 10.76 -1.96 -7.43
C VAL A 32 11.80 -3.06 -7.22
N VAL A 33 13.00 -2.83 -7.74
CA VAL A 33 14.15 -3.67 -7.41
C VAL A 33 14.33 -3.49 -5.92
N LEU A 34 13.90 -4.50 -5.16
CA LEU A 34 14.13 -4.60 -3.73
C LEU A 34 15.64 -4.40 -3.54
N SER A 35 15.97 -3.30 -2.88
CA SER A 35 17.30 -2.77 -2.60
C SER A 35 18.45 -3.76 -2.82
N ASN A 36 19.45 -3.41 -3.63
CA ASN A 36 20.72 -4.17 -3.80
C ASN A 36 21.57 -4.23 -2.50
N LEU A 37 20.99 -3.87 -1.36
CA LEU A 37 21.64 -3.86 -0.07
C LEU A 37 21.80 -5.31 0.42
N PRO A 38 22.92 -5.62 1.09
CA PRO A 38 23.14 -6.95 1.61
C PRO A 38 22.01 -7.34 2.58
N PRO A 39 21.64 -8.63 2.61
CA PRO A 39 20.65 -9.16 3.54
C PRO A 39 20.88 -8.69 4.96
N LEU A 40 19.91 -8.00 5.55
CA LEU A 40 20.01 -7.69 6.98
C LEU A 40 19.89 -9.00 7.77
N LYS A 41 20.60 -9.10 8.90
CA LYS A 41 20.52 -10.25 9.82
C LYS A 41 19.22 -10.23 10.64
N MET A 42 18.08 -10.04 9.99
CA MET A 42 16.74 -9.94 10.59
C MET A 42 15.81 -11.09 10.15
N GLY A 43 16.34 -12.09 9.45
CA GLY A 43 15.52 -13.16 8.87
C GLY A 43 14.70 -13.94 9.90
N ARG A 44 15.24 -14.18 11.10
CA ARG A 44 14.54 -14.91 12.17
C ARG A 44 13.35 -14.09 12.70
N GLU A 45 13.58 -12.81 12.93
CA GLU A 45 12.61 -11.84 13.43
C GLU A 45 11.46 -11.68 12.42
N MET A 46 11.79 -11.63 11.12
CA MET A 46 10.78 -11.54 10.06
C MET A 46 9.93 -12.81 9.93
N VAL A 47 10.52 -14.00 10.10
CA VAL A 47 9.76 -15.25 10.15
C VAL A 47 8.80 -15.26 11.34
N GLN A 48 9.25 -14.83 12.52
CA GLN A 48 8.41 -14.73 13.71
C GLN A 48 7.28 -13.72 13.52
N LEU A 49 7.56 -12.57 12.90
CA LEU A 49 6.54 -11.58 12.55
C LEU A 49 5.48 -12.19 11.62
N ALA A 50 5.90 -12.93 10.59
CA ALA A 50 4.98 -13.56 9.64
C ALA A 50 4.06 -14.58 10.32
N GLN A 51 4.60 -15.39 11.23
CA GLN A 51 3.82 -16.37 12.00
C GLN A 51 2.80 -15.70 12.92
N ARG A 52 3.20 -14.63 13.62
CA ARG A 52 2.29 -13.88 14.48
C ARG A 52 1.16 -13.22 13.69
N LEU A 53 1.49 -12.60 12.55
CA LEU A 53 0.49 -12.00 11.67
C LEU A 53 -0.48 -13.04 11.13
N ALA A 54 0.00 -14.21 10.71
CA ALA A 54 -0.86 -15.30 10.24
C ALA A 54 -1.88 -15.78 11.30
N GLY A 55 -1.54 -15.69 12.60
CA GLY A 55 -2.48 -16.01 13.68
C GLY A 55 -3.50 -14.90 14.00
N LEU A 56 -3.25 -13.67 13.55
CA LEU A 56 -4.13 -12.52 13.77
C LEU A 56 -5.05 -12.24 12.57
N LEU A 57 -4.67 -12.71 11.39
CA LEU A 57 -5.40 -12.44 10.15
C LEU A 57 -6.53 -13.46 9.94
N PRO A 58 -7.76 -13.01 9.63
CA PRO A 58 -8.93 -13.89 9.54
C PRO A 58 -8.91 -14.81 8.30
N ASP A 59 -8.27 -14.39 7.21
CA ASP A 59 -8.06 -15.20 6.00
C ASP A 59 -6.58 -15.21 5.64
N PRO A 60 -5.89 -16.36 5.58
CA PRO A 60 -4.48 -16.42 5.20
C PRO A 60 -4.20 -16.10 3.72
N GLN A 61 -5.21 -16.10 2.84
CA GLN A 61 -5.01 -16.03 1.38
C GLN A 61 -5.01 -14.60 0.81
N HIS A 62 -5.84 -13.69 1.34
CA HIS A 62 -6.02 -12.35 0.77
C HIS A 62 -5.73 -11.24 1.78
N ASN A 63 -4.46 -11.11 2.18
CA ASN A 63 -4.05 -10.17 3.21
C ASN A 63 -3.43 -8.90 2.63
N ILE A 64 -4.02 -7.76 2.96
CA ILE A 64 -3.42 -6.44 2.78
C ILE A 64 -2.93 -5.99 4.16
N ILE A 65 -1.62 -5.74 4.28
CA ILE A 65 -0.99 -5.33 5.54
C ILE A 65 -0.35 -3.96 5.32
N GLN A 66 -0.84 -2.95 6.04
CA GLN A 66 -0.25 -1.62 6.03
C GLN A 66 0.70 -1.46 7.21
N PHE A 67 1.94 -1.04 6.92
CA PHE A 67 2.92 -0.71 7.94
C PHE A 67 2.97 0.81 8.12
N MET A 68 2.84 1.27 9.37
CA MET A 68 2.84 2.69 9.72
C MET A 68 3.72 2.95 10.94
N SER A 69 4.17 4.18 11.09
CA SER A 69 4.97 4.65 12.22
C SER A 69 4.41 5.96 12.77
N SER A 70 4.55 6.17 14.08
CA SER A 70 4.25 7.45 14.74
C SER A 70 5.39 8.47 14.65
N ARG A 71 6.57 8.05 14.17
CA ARG A 71 7.78 8.88 14.05
C ARG A 71 8.42 8.77 12.67
N ASN A 72 9.00 9.87 12.21
CA ASN A 72 9.83 9.85 11.01
C ASN A 72 11.08 8.99 11.26
N GLN A 73 11.60 8.36 10.19
CA GLN A 73 12.83 7.57 10.21
C GLN A 73 12.82 6.36 11.18
N ALA A 74 11.64 5.84 11.52
CA ALA A 74 11.53 4.63 12.35
C ALA A 74 12.00 3.33 11.63
N GLY A 75 12.37 3.42 10.36
CA GLY A 75 12.82 2.27 9.57
C GLY A 75 11.68 1.39 9.03
N VAL A 76 10.46 1.93 8.89
CA VAL A 76 9.31 1.19 8.37
C VAL A 76 9.59 0.59 7.00
N SER A 77 10.13 1.38 6.07
CA SER A 77 10.49 0.91 4.73
C SER A 77 11.48 -0.24 4.77
N THR A 78 12.48 -0.19 5.66
CA THR A 78 13.44 -1.28 5.89
C THR A 78 12.76 -2.56 6.37
N ILE A 79 11.85 -2.45 7.35
CA ILE A 79 11.09 -3.60 7.86
C ILE A 79 10.23 -4.21 6.75
N VAL A 80 9.52 -3.37 5.98
CA VAL A 80 8.65 -3.83 4.88
C VAL A 80 9.45 -4.57 3.81
N GLN A 81 10.61 -4.03 3.43
CA GLN A 81 11.49 -4.65 2.44
C GLN A 81 12.02 -6.01 2.91
N GLU A 82 12.58 -6.09 4.12
CA GLU A 82 13.10 -7.35 4.67
C GLU A 82 11.99 -8.37 4.91
N PHE A 83 10.83 -7.92 5.36
CA PHE A 83 9.68 -8.79 5.56
C PHE A 83 9.21 -9.40 4.24
N GLY A 84 8.99 -8.57 3.21
CA GLY A 84 8.61 -9.05 1.88
C GLY A 84 9.65 -10.01 1.30
N ARG A 85 10.94 -9.69 1.44
CA ARG A 85 12.03 -10.55 1.00
C ARG A 85 12.01 -11.92 1.69
N VAL A 86 11.82 -11.98 3.01
CA VAL A 86 11.74 -13.25 3.75
C VAL A 86 10.50 -14.05 3.36
N LEU A 87 9.36 -13.41 3.11
CA LEU A 87 8.16 -14.10 2.63
C LEU A 87 8.39 -14.76 1.27
N VAL A 88 9.08 -14.09 0.35
CA VAL A 88 9.42 -14.65 -0.97
C VAL A 88 10.47 -15.76 -0.82
N GLU A 89 11.62 -15.48 -0.19
CA GLU A 89 12.76 -16.40 -0.15
C GLU A 89 12.54 -17.63 0.74
N LYS A 90 11.82 -17.49 1.86
CA LYS A 90 11.66 -18.57 2.87
C LYS A 90 10.31 -19.25 2.84
N GLN A 91 9.27 -18.58 2.34
CA GLN A 91 7.89 -19.11 2.32
C GLN A 91 7.35 -19.30 0.90
N GLY A 92 8.09 -18.89 -0.14
CA GLY A 92 7.67 -19.05 -1.53
C GLY A 92 6.42 -18.24 -1.91
N LYS A 93 6.12 -17.17 -1.16
CA LYS A 93 4.93 -16.34 -1.40
C LYS A 93 5.20 -15.30 -2.47
N SER A 94 4.17 -14.97 -3.26
CA SER A 94 4.16 -13.76 -4.08
C SER A 94 3.75 -12.56 -3.21
N VAL A 95 4.52 -11.49 -3.25
CA VAL A 95 4.30 -10.28 -2.44
C VAL A 95 4.34 -9.05 -3.35
N LEU A 96 3.33 -8.18 -3.21
CA LEU A 96 3.33 -6.85 -3.80
C LEU A 96 3.62 -5.82 -2.70
N LEU A 97 4.68 -5.03 -2.88
CA LEU A 97 4.96 -3.89 -2.02
C LEU A 97 4.46 -2.62 -2.69
N VAL A 98 3.68 -1.85 -1.94
CA VAL A 98 3.16 -0.55 -2.38
C VAL A 98 3.74 0.50 -1.45
N ASP A 99 4.46 1.46 -2.02
CA ASP A 99 4.88 2.65 -1.29
C ASP A 99 3.71 3.63 -1.23
N GLY A 100 3.14 3.78 -0.03
CA GLY A 100 2.04 4.70 0.23
C GLY A 100 2.50 6.09 0.67
N ASP A 101 3.81 6.32 0.84
CA ASP A 101 4.32 7.63 1.21
C ASP A 101 4.48 8.50 -0.06
N SER A 102 3.55 9.45 -0.22
CA SER A 102 3.59 10.40 -1.34
C SER A 102 4.66 11.48 -1.17
N GLN A 103 5.24 11.63 0.02
CA GLN A 103 6.30 12.62 0.25
C GLN A 103 7.64 12.00 -0.12
N LYS A 104 8.03 12.14 -1.40
CA LYS A 104 9.42 11.92 -1.80
C LYS A 104 10.33 12.81 -0.95
N ILE A 105 11.20 12.19 -0.15
CA ILE A 105 12.35 12.85 0.45
C ILE A 105 13.16 13.43 -0.73
N THR A 106 13.07 14.75 -0.89
CA THR A 106 13.86 15.53 -1.85
C THR A 106 15.24 15.78 -1.27
#